data_AF-A0A357V5K9-F1
#
_entry.id   AF-A0A357V5K9-F1
#
_cell.length_a   1.000
_cell.length_b   1.000
_cell.length_c   1.000
_cell.angle_alpha   90.00
_cell.angle_beta   90.00
_cell.angle_gamma   90.00
#
_symmetry.space_group_name_H-M   'P 1'
#
loop_
_entity.id
_entity.type
_entity.pdbx_description
1 polymer ?
#
loop_
_entity_poly.entity_id
_entity_poly.type
_entity_poly.pdbx_seq_one_letter_code
_entity_poly.pdbx_strand_id
1 'polypeptide(L)' 'MTIKIEPLDAPMGAVIHGLDSRKPLSDDDFRAVEQAMLEHIAIVIPDLEENVPWLRD' A
#
# COMPACT_ATOMS: atom_id res chain seq x y z
N MET A 1 -5.63 -9.99 3.42
CA MET A 1 -5.17 -9.77 4.82
C MET A 1 -6.07 -8.68 5.39
N THR A 2 -5.73 -7.99 6.48
CA THR A 2 -6.40 -6.72 6.80
C THR A 2 -5.32 -5.65 6.77
N ILE A 3 -5.17 -4.97 5.62
CA ILE A 3 -4.28 -3.83 5.52
C ILE A 3 -4.86 -2.64 6.30
N LYS A 4 -3.99 -1.84 6.92
CA LYS A 4 -4.39 -0.66 7.69
C LYS A 4 -3.92 0.59 6.96
N ILE A 5 -4.84 1.51 6.70
CA ILE A 5 -4.56 2.78 6.01
C ILE A 5 -4.63 3.90 7.04
N GLU A 6 -3.52 4.60 7.23
CA GLU A 6 -3.37 5.73 8.14
C GLU A 6 -3.16 7.02 7.34
N PRO A 7 -4.18 7.88 7.23
CA PRO A 7 -4.04 9.17 6.55
C PRO A 7 -2.99 10.05 7.24
N LEU A 8 -2.17 10.73 6.45
CA LEU A 8 -1.33 11.85 6.91
C LEU A 8 -2.16 13.15 6.90
N ASP A 9 -1.67 14.20 7.55
CA ASP A 9 -2.37 15.48 7.60
C ASP A 9 -2.63 16.04 6.19
N ALA A 10 -3.90 16.35 5.90
CA ALA A 10 -4.43 16.80 4.60
C ALA A 10 -4.33 15.73 3.47
N PRO A 11 -4.84 15.92 2.23
CA PRO A 11 -4.82 14.88 1.19
C PRO A 11 -3.40 14.57 0.65
N MET A 12 -2.37 15.00 1.38
CA MET A 12 -0.97 14.85 1.00
C MET A 12 -0.51 13.41 1.00
N GLY A 13 -0.98 12.57 1.92
CA GLY A 13 -0.62 11.16 1.85
C GLY A 13 -1.32 10.21 2.81
N ALA A 14 -1.01 8.93 2.67
CA ALA A 14 -1.40 7.88 3.61
C ALA A 14 -0.27 6.85 3.78
N VAL A 15 -0.18 6.25 4.96
CA VAL A 15 0.69 5.11 5.24
C VAL A 15 -0.14 3.84 5.22
N ILE A 16 0.29 2.85 4.43
CA ILE A 16 -0.38 1.54 4.34
C ILE A 16 0.49 0.50 5.05
N HIS A 17 -0.03 -0.08 6.13
CA HIS A 17 0.66 -1.09 6.93
C HIS A 17 0.10 -2.49 6.70
N GLY A 18 0.93 -3.51 6.94
CA GLY A 18 0.51 -4.91 6.97
C GLY A 18 0.39 -5.57 5.59
N LEU A 19 1.05 -5.02 4.59
CA LEU A 19 1.06 -5.54 3.22
C LEU A 19 2.19 -6.56 3.07
N ASP A 20 1.87 -7.84 2.81
CA ASP A 20 2.87 -8.90 2.62
C ASP A 20 3.35 -8.94 1.17
N SER A 21 4.54 -8.39 0.90
CA SER A 21 5.13 -8.32 -0.44
C SER A 21 5.64 -9.66 -0.99
N ARG A 22 5.64 -10.74 -0.19
CA ARG A 22 6.12 -12.07 -0.60
C ARG A 22 5.10 -12.84 -1.42
N LYS A 23 3.86 -12.35 -1.49
CA LYS A 23 2.77 -12.96 -2.26
C LYS A 23 2.08 -11.87 -3.09
N PRO A 24 1.45 -12.23 -4.22
CA PRO A 24 0.53 -11.32 -4.88
C PRO A 24 -0.55 -10.83 -3.90
N LEU A 25 -0.96 -9.57 -4.05
CA LEU A 25 -2.10 -9.03 -3.32
C LEU A 25 -3.37 -9.80 -3.66
N SER A 26 -4.26 -9.93 -2.67
CA SER A 26 -5.63 -10.35 -2.95
C SER A 26 -6.38 -9.20 -3.67
N ASP A 27 -7.46 -9.51 -4.38
CA ASP A 27 -8.28 -8.50 -5.06
C ASP A 27 -8.81 -7.44 -4.09
N ASP A 28 -9.15 -7.83 -2.86
CA ASP A 28 -9.65 -6.91 -1.83
C ASP A 28 -8.55 -5.98 -1.32
N ASP A 29 -7.35 -6.53 -1.06
CA ASP A 29 -6.20 -5.72 -0.64
C ASP A 29 -5.77 -4.77 -1.78
N PHE A 30 -5.84 -5.23 -3.03
CA PHE A 30 -5.56 -4.40 -4.21
C PHE A 30 -6.52 -3.22 -4.33
N ARG A 31 -7.84 -3.46 -4.24
CA ARG A 31 -8.86 -2.39 -4.31
C ARG A 31 -8.69 -1.35 -3.20
N ALA A 32 -8.31 -1.79 -2.00
CA ALA A 32 -8.07 -0.88 -0.89
C ALA A 32 -6.83 0.01 -1.11
N VAL A 33 -5.76 -0.53 -1.71
CA VAL A 33 -4.59 0.27 -2.12
C VAL A 33 -4.95 1.22 -3.27
N GLU A 34 -5.68 0.74 -4.27
CA GLU A 34 -6.15 1.56 -5.41
C GLU A 34 -6.98 2.75 -4.93
N GLN A 35 -7.93 2.52 -4.01
CA GLN A 35 -8.73 3.59 -3.43
C GLN A 35 -7.87 4.62 -2.68
N ALA A 36 -6.89 4.18 -1.90
CA ALA A 36 -5.96 5.09 -1.22
C ALA A 36 -5.13 5.94 -2.20
N MET A 37 -4.74 5.37 -3.35
CA MET A 37 -4.03 6.13 -4.40
C MET A 37 -4.92 7.17 -5.07
N LEU A 38 -6.24 6.96 -5.13
CA LEU A 38 -7.19 7.95 -5.66
C LEU A 38 -7.47 9.07 -4.66
N GLU A 39 -7.47 8.77 -3.36
CA GLU A 39 -7.77 9.71 -2.28
C GLU A 39 -6.56 10.55 -1.84
N HIS A 40 -5.34 10.01 -1.98
CA HIS A 40 -4.12 10.60 -1.46
C HIS A 40 -3.08 10.85 -2.55
N ILE A 41 -2.41 12.01 -2.49
CA ILE A 41 -1.38 12.39 -3.46
C ILE A 41 -0.15 11.47 -3.39
N ALA A 42 0.17 10.95 -2.21
CA ALA A 42 1.27 10.03 -1.99
C ALA A 42 0.87 8.88 -1.06
N ILE A 43 1.39 7.69 -1.32
CA ILE A 43 1.27 6.54 -0.43
C ILE A 43 2.65 6.07 0.02
N VAL A 44 2.77 5.68 1.29
CA VAL A 44 3.99 5.11 1.88
C VAL A 44 3.67 3.71 2.37
N ILE A 45 4.47 2.73 1.96
CA ILE A 45 4.32 1.33 2.40
C ILE A 45 5.64 0.92 3.07
N PRO A 46 5.76 0.98 4.40
CA PRO A 46 7.02 0.75 5.11
C PRO A 46 7.42 -0.73 5.16
N ASP A 47 6.45 -1.63 5.00
CA ASP A 47 6.64 -3.07 5.19
C ASP A 47 7.06 -3.82 3.91
N LEU A 48 7.35 -3.11 2.81
CA LEU A 48 7.83 -3.75 1.59
C LEU A 48 9.25 -4.27 1.80
N GLU A 49 9.48 -5.55 1.51
CA GLU A 49 10.84 -6.09 1.48
C GLU A 49 11.67 -5.36 0.40
N GLU A 50 12.91 -5.01 0.71
CA GLU A 50 13.77 -4.21 -0.18
C GLU A 50 14.08 -4.91 -1.53
N ASN A 51 13.90 -6.24 -1.58
CA ASN A 51 14.12 -7.07 -2.76
C ASN A 51 12.82 -7.81 -3.13
N VAL A 52 11.83 -7.08 -3.63
CA VAL A 52 10.61 -7.69 -4.16
C VAL A 52 10.81 -8.07 -5.64
N PRO A 53 10.85 -9.37 -6.00
CA PRO A 53 11.19 -9.78 -7.37
C PRO A 53 10.18 -9.32 -8.42
N TRP A 54 8.94 -9.00 -8.03
CA TRP A 54 7.89 -8.52 -8.93
C TRP A 54 7.86 -7.00 -9.10
N LEU A 55 8.60 -6.24 -8.29
CA LEU A 55 8.61 -4.77 -8.31
C LEU A 55 9.76 -4.19 -9.15
N ARG A 56 10.80 -4.99 -9.43
CA ARG A 56 11.92 -4.61 -10.29
C ARG A 56 11.69 -5.16 -11.70
N ASP A 57 11.05 -4.37 -12.54
CA ASP A 57 11.19 -4.43 -14.01
C ASP A 57 12.02 -3.24 -14.49
#